data_AF-A0A6M0H5W7-F1
#
_entry.id   AF-A0A6M0H5W7-F1
#
_cell.length_a   1.000
_cell.length_b   1.000
_cell.length_c   1.000
_cell.angle_alpha   90.00
_cell.angle_beta   90.00
_cell.angle_gamma   90.00
#
_symmetry.space_group_name_H-M   'P 1'
#
loop_
_entity.id
_entity.type
_entity.pdbx_description
1 polymer ?
#
loop_
_entity_poly.entity_id
_entity_poly.type
_entity_poly.pdbx_seq_one_letter_code
_entity_poly.pdbx_strand_id
1 'polypeptide(L)'
;MSWYLIVLMFIEILGASTLAYQVFKMTELDAISRGLKHPKFWGIFSLSGNGGGGLLLYLIGRRKYPSFMSNADRLIMESRKKKAGVSLSFLAVSTIILFAICLLTF
;
A
#
# COMPACT_ATOMS: atom_id res chain seq x y z
N MET A 1 -10.25 31.14 7.09
CA MET A 1 -11.19 30.00 6.99
C MET A 1 -10.44 28.82 6.41
N SER A 2 -10.02 27.88 7.26
CA SER A 2 -9.09 26.80 6.91
C SER A 2 -9.77 25.55 6.32
N TRP A 3 -10.90 25.71 5.64
CA TRP A 3 -11.71 24.61 5.12
C TRP A 3 -10.95 23.74 4.11
N TYR A 4 -10.00 24.31 3.38
CA TYR A 4 -9.12 23.58 2.46
C TYR A 4 -8.21 22.58 3.17
N LEU A 5 -7.83 22.80 4.44
CA LEU A 5 -7.06 21.83 5.22
C LEU A 5 -7.87 20.55 5.50
N ILE A 6 -9.17 20.70 5.73
CA ILE A 6 -10.08 19.58 5.93
C ILE A 6 -10.13 18.74 4.65
N VAL A 7 -10.30 19.38 3.49
CA VAL A 7 -10.31 18.70 2.19
C VAL A 7 -8.99 17.96 1.93
N LEU A 8 -7.84 18.60 2.19
CA LEU A 8 -6.53 17.96 2.04
C LEU A 8 -6.34 16.75 2.95
N MET A 9 -6.81 16.84 4.21
CA MET A 9 -6.78 15.71 5.15
C MET A 9 -7.62 14.53 4.65
N PHE A 10 -8.80 14.79 4.08
CA PHE A 10 -9.62 13.75 3.45
C PHE A 10 -8.90 13.10 2.26
N ILE A 11 -8.26 13.90 1.40
CA ILE A 11 -7.49 13.39 0.27
C ILE A 11 -6.35 12.47 0.75
N GLU A 12 -5.65 12.87 1.82
CA GLU A 12 -4.56 12.08 2.39
C GLU A 12 -5.04 10.74 2.96
N ILE A 13 -6.14 10.74 3.73
CA ILE A 13 -6.74 9.52 4.30
C ILE A 13 -7.23 8.58 3.17
N LEU A 14 -7.84 9.13 2.13
CA LEU A 14 -8.26 8.34 0.95
C LEU A 14 -7.06 7.79 0.18
N GLY A 15 -5.99 8.58 0.02
CA GLY A 15 -4.73 8.13 -0.58
C GLY A 15 -4.10 6.99 0.21
N ALA A 16 -4.01 7.13 1.54
CA ALA A 16 -3.44 6.13 2.42
C ALA A 16 -4.25 4.82 2.43
N SER A 17 -5.58 4.91 2.54
CA SER A 17 -6.46 3.74 2.57
C SER A 17 -6.44 2.97 1.24
N THR A 18 -6.45 3.69 0.11
CA THR A 18 -6.35 3.04 -1.21
C THR A 18 -4.99 2.37 -1.42
N LEU A 19 -3.90 3.00 -0.97
CA LEU A 19 -2.56 2.40 -1.01
C LEU A 19 -2.50 1.13 -0.16
N ALA A 20 -3.00 1.19 1.08
CA ALA A 20 -3.06 0.02 1.97
C ALA A 20 -3.87 -1.13 1.34
N TYR A 21 -5.02 -0.81 0.72
CA TYR A 21 -5.83 -1.82 0.03
C TYR A 21 -5.09 -2.47 -1.15
N GLN A 22 -4.36 -1.70 -1.97
CA GLN A 22 -3.58 -2.28 -3.05
C GLN A 22 -2.44 -3.16 -2.54
N VAL A 23 -1.73 -2.73 -1.49
CA VAL A 23 -0.67 -3.52 -0.84
C VAL A 23 -1.24 -4.84 -0.31
N PHE A 24 -2.36 -4.80 0.41
CA PHE A 24 -3.05 -6.00 0.89
C PHE A 24 -3.34 -6.99 -0.23
N LYS A 25 -3.95 -6.54 -1.34
CA LYS A 25 -4.31 -7.41 -2.47
C LYS A 25 -3.08 -7.94 -3.22
N MET A 26 -2.00 -7.15 -3.31
CA MET A 26 -0.74 -7.61 -3.89
C MET A 26 -0.10 -8.70 -3.03
N THR A 27 -0.07 -8.53 -1.71
CA THR A 27 0.43 -9.54 -0.77
C THR A 27 -0.41 -10.81 -0.81
N GLU A 28 -1.75 -10.69 -0.83
CA GLU A 28 -2.64 -11.85 -0.93
C GLU A 28 -2.40 -12.65 -2.20
N LEU A 29 -2.26 -11.97 -3.35
CA LEU A 29 -2.01 -12.61 -4.65
C LEU A 29 -0.63 -13.28 -4.72
N ASP A 30 0.40 -12.63 -4.17
CA ASP A 30 1.74 -13.23 -4.04
C ASP A 30 1.72 -14.46 -3.11
N ALA A 31 0.98 -14.40 -1.99
CA ALA A 31 0.84 -15.52 -1.06
C ALA A 31 0.11 -16.71 -1.68
N ILE A 32 -0.95 -16.45 -2.46
CA ILE A 32 -1.67 -17.48 -3.23
C ILE A 32 -0.72 -18.14 -4.24
N SER A 33 0.04 -17.34 -5.00
CA SER A 33 0.96 -17.87 -6.02
C SER A 33 2.08 -18.76 -5.43
N ARG A 34 2.38 -18.58 -4.14
CA ARG A 34 3.41 -19.33 -3.40
C ARG A 34 2.84 -20.48 -2.58
N GLY A 35 1.52 -20.69 -2.58
CA GLY A 35 0.86 -21.75 -1.81
C GLY A 35 0.91 -21.54 -0.29
N LEU A 36 1.03 -20.30 0.19
CA LEU A 36 1.04 -20.01 1.63
C LEU A 36 -0.34 -20.28 2.24
N LYS A 37 -0.36 -20.92 3.43
CA LYS A 37 -1.59 -21.09 4.21
C LYS A 37 -2.12 -19.70 4.63
N HIS A 38 -3.43 -19.50 4.51
CA HIS A 38 -4.15 -18.26 4.88
C HIS A 38 -3.63 -16.97 4.21
N PRO A 39 -3.77 -16.80 2.88
CA PRO A 39 -3.23 -15.65 2.15
C PRO A 39 -3.79 -14.30 2.63
N LYS A 40 -5.05 -14.25 3.10
CA LYS A 40 -5.65 -13.05 3.70
C LYS A 40 -4.95 -12.62 4.99
N PHE A 41 -4.50 -13.57 5.80
CA PHE A 41 -3.78 -13.27 7.03
C PHE A 41 -2.45 -12.59 6.73
N TRP A 42 -1.70 -13.09 5.74
CA TRP A 42 -0.46 -12.45 5.28
C TRP A 42 -0.70 -11.05 4.70
N GLY A 43 -1.81 -10.85 4.00
CA GLY A 43 -2.24 -9.53 3.56
C GLY A 43 -2.40 -8.54 4.72
N ILE A 44 -3.19 -8.91 5.75
CA ILE A 44 -3.40 -8.06 6.93
C ILE A 44 -2.08 -7.85 7.68
N PHE A 45 -1.31 -8.92 7.83
CA PHE A 45 -0.02 -8.88 8.51
C PHE A 45 0.97 -7.96 7.79
N SER A 46 0.93 -7.89 6.47
CA SER A 46 1.77 -6.97 5.70
C SER A 46 1.43 -5.48 5.90
N LEU A 47 0.20 -5.18 6.34
CA LEU A 47 -0.20 -3.84 6.73
C LEU A 47 0.13 -3.52 8.20
N SER A 48 0.56 -4.52 8.97
CA SER A 48 0.90 -4.37 10.38
C SER A 48 2.37 -3.95 10.57
N GLY A 49 2.64 -3.29 11.70
CA GLY A 49 3.98 -2.88 12.13
C GLY A 49 4.33 -1.43 11.79
N ASN A 50 4.74 -0.68 12.81
CA ASN A 50 5.27 0.68 12.64
C ASN A 50 6.44 0.66 11.64
N GLY A 51 6.35 1.49 10.61
CA GLY A 51 7.37 1.58 9.55
C GLY A 51 7.40 0.42 8.55
N GLY A 52 6.38 -0.44 8.48
CA GLY A 52 6.29 -1.52 7.49
C GLY A 52 6.94 -2.85 7.90
N GLY A 53 7.18 -3.06 9.19
CA GLY A 53 7.82 -4.27 9.72
C GLY A 53 7.06 -5.57 9.38
N GLY A 54 5.74 -5.56 9.31
CA GLY A 54 4.94 -6.73 8.94
C GLY A 54 5.09 -7.11 7.46
N LEU A 55 5.21 -6.12 6.56
CA LEU A 55 5.57 -6.36 5.16
C LEU A 55 6.99 -6.92 5.05
N LEU A 56 7.94 -6.37 5.80
CA LEU A 56 9.32 -6.85 5.81
C LEU A 56 9.41 -8.31 6.25
N LEU A 57 8.70 -8.68 7.31
CA LEU A 57 8.64 -10.05 7.81
C LEU A 57 8.00 -10.99 6.80
N TYR A 58 6.93 -10.55 6.11
CA TYR A 58 6.34 -11.31 4.99
C TYR A 58 7.38 -11.58 3.88
N LEU A 59 8.15 -10.56 3.48
CA LEU A 59 9.17 -10.67 2.44
C LEU A 59 10.33 -11.61 2.83
N ILE A 60 10.68 -11.69 4.11
CA ILE A 60 11.67 -12.63 4.62
C ILE A 60 11.10 -14.06 4.62
N GLY A 61 9.88 -14.23 5.15
CA GLY A 61 9.22 -15.53 5.28
C GLY A 61 8.94 -16.21 3.94
N ARG A 62 8.56 -15.44 2.91
CA ARG A 62 8.20 -15.99 1.59
C ARG A 62 9.38 -16.57 0.79
N ARG A 63 10.64 -16.31 1.19
CA ARG A 63 11.84 -16.76 0.43
C ARG A 63 11.92 -18.29 0.30
N LYS A 64 11.33 -19.04 1.22
CA LYS A 64 11.32 -20.52 1.20
C LYS A 64 10.27 -21.13 0.26
N TYR A 65 9.42 -20.30 -0.36
CA TYR A 65 8.29 -20.75 -1.18
C TYR A 65 8.47 -20.30 -2.65
N PRO A 66 8.59 -21.24 -3.61
CA PRO A 66 8.64 -20.90 -5.03
C PRO A 66 7.31 -20.30 -5.50
N SER A 67 7.36 -19.32 -6.41
CA SER A 67 6.17 -18.66 -6.95
C SER A 67 5.70 -19.34 -8.24
N PHE A 68 4.46 -19.82 -8.25
CA PHE A 68 3.77 -20.36 -9.42
C PHE A 68 2.75 -19.36 -9.95
N MET A 69 3.21 -18.16 -10.32
CA MET A 69 2.31 -17.10 -10.77
C MET A 69 1.94 -17.27 -12.25
N SER A 70 0.64 -17.35 -12.54
CA SER A 70 0.13 -17.40 -13.90
C SER A 70 0.31 -16.06 -14.64
N ASN A 71 0.35 -16.09 -15.97
CA ASN A 71 0.40 -14.87 -16.79
C ASN A 71 -0.79 -13.94 -16.52
N ALA A 72 -1.98 -14.50 -16.27
CA ALA A 72 -3.17 -13.72 -15.90
C ALA A 72 -2.97 -12.99 -14.56
N ASP A 73 -2.41 -13.68 -13.56
CA ASP A 73 -2.14 -13.11 -12.24
C ASP A 73 -1.05 -12.04 -12.28
N ARG A 74 -0.06 -12.18 -13.17
CA ARG A 74 0.96 -11.15 -13.42
C ARG A 74 0.35 -9.85 -13.92
N LEU A 75 -0.61 -9.91 -14.85
CA LEU A 75 -1.31 -8.72 -15.34
C LEU A 75 -2.12 -8.03 -14.24
N ILE A 76 -2.77 -8.81 -13.37
CA ILE A 76 -3.48 -8.28 -12.20
C ILE A 76 -2.50 -7.60 -11.25
N MET A 77 -1.34 -8.22 -10.99
CA MET A 77 -0.27 -7.67 -10.17
C MET A 77 0.25 -6.35 -10.73
N GLU A 78 0.51 -6.26 -12.04
CA GLU A 78 0.97 -5.03 -12.69
C GLU A 78 -0.07 -3.91 -12.63
N SER A 79 -1.35 -4.22 -12.88
CA SER A 79 -2.44 -3.25 -12.73
C SER A 79 -2.50 -2.69 -11.30
N ARG A 80 -2.33 -3.54 -10.29
CA ARG A 80 -2.33 -3.12 -8.88
C ARG A 80 -1.10 -2.29 -8.52
N LYS A 81 0.09 -2.62 -9.04
CA LYS A 81 1.29 -1.79 -8.89
C LYS A 81 1.09 -0.39 -9.46
N LYS A 82 0.47 -0.28 -10.65
CA LYS A 82 0.16 1.02 -11.24
C LYS A 82 -0.80 1.83 -10.37
N LYS A 83 -1.87 1.19 -9.85
CA LYS A 83 -2.82 1.83 -8.92
C LYS A 83 -2.14 2.26 -7.61
N ALA A 84 -1.29 1.41 -7.03
CA ALA A 84 -0.53 1.74 -5.83
C ALA A 84 0.43 2.92 -6.07
N GLY A 85 1.08 2.97 -7.23
CA GLY A 85 1.94 4.09 -7.63
C GLY A 85 1.17 5.41 -7.75
N VAL A 86 -0.03 5.37 -8.32
CA VAL A 86 -0.91 6.55 -8.37
C VAL A 86 -1.30 6.99 -6.96
N SER A 87 -1.79 6.09 -6.10
CA SER A 87 -2.10 6.42 -4.70
C SER A 87 -0.90 6.99 -3.94
N LEU A 88 0.30 6.46 -4.16
CA LEU A 88 1.52 6.94 -3.54
C LEU A 88 1.88 8.37 -4.00
N SER A 89 1.74 8.66 -5.30
CA SER A 89 1.98 10.01 -5.81
C SER A 89 1.00 11.04 -5.23
N PHE A 90 -0.28 10.69 -5.09
CA PHE A 90 -1.27 11.56 -4.44
C PHE A 90 -0.92 11.84 -2.98
N LEU A 91 -0.47 10.82 -2.24
CA LEU A 91 -0.07 10.95 -0.84
C LEU A 91 1.18 11.83 -0.70
N ALA A 92 2.19 11.63 -1.55
CA ALA A 92 3.41 12.44 -1.56
C ALA A 92 3.13 13.92 -1.89
N VAL A 93 2.31 14.20 -2.89
CA VAL A 93 1.96 15.58 -3.26
C VAL A 93 1.14 16.25 -2.14
N SER A 94 0.14 15.55 -1.59
CA SER A 94 -0.71 16.08 -0.51
C SER A 94 0.11 16.41 0.74
N THR A 95 1.04 15.54 1.13
CA THR A 95 1.90 15.75 2.30
C THR A 95 2.87 16.91 2.11
N ILE A 96 3.47 17.08 0.93
CA ILE A 96 4.33 18.23 0.61
C ILE A 96 3.53 19.54 0.71
N ILE A 97 2.32 19.59 0.15
CA ILE A 97 1.46 20.76 0.19
C ILE A 97 1.09 21.11 1.64
N LEU A 98 0.68 20.11 2.44
CA LEU A 98 0.35 20.32 3.86
C LEU A 98 1.55 20.83 4.66
N PHE A 99 2.73 20.27 4.43
CA PHE A 99 3.96 20.71 5.09
C PHE A 99 4.33 22.14 4.73
N ALA A 100 4.23 22.51 3.44
CA ALA A 100 4.47 23.88 2.98
C ALA A 100 3.48 24.87 3.61
N ILE A 101 2.19 24.53 3.69
CA ILE A 101 1.19 25.37 4.36
C ILE A 101 1.53 25.54 5.85
N CYS A 102 1.92 24.45 6.53
CA CYS A 102 2.33 24.50 7.93
C CYS A 102 3.49 25.47 8.16
N LEU A 103 4.54 25.39 7.32
CA LEU A 103 5.72 26.25 7.40
C LEU A 103 5.45 27.73 7.04
N LEU A 104 4.48 28.00 6.17
CA LEU A 104 4.15 29.37 5.74
C LEU A 104 3.14 30.04 6.67
N THR A 105 2.45 29.27 7.51
CA THR A 105 1.42 29.76 8.44
C THR A 105 1.97 29.98 9.86
N PHE A 106 3.04 29.27 10.23
CA PHE A 106 3.81 29.47 11.46
C PHE A 106 5.05 30.34 11.21
#